data_AF-A0AAV2G3R1-F1
#
_entry.id   AF-A0AAV2G3R1-F1
#
_cell.length_a   1.000
_cell.length_b   1.000
_cell.length_c   1.000
_cell.angle_alpha   90.00
_cell.angle_beta   90.00
_cell.angle_gamma   90.00
#
_symmetry.space_group_name_H-M   'P 1'
#
loop_
_entity.id
_entity.type
_entity.pdbx_description
1 polymer ?
#
loop_
_entity_poly.entity_id
_entity_poly.type
_entity_poly.pdbx_seq_one_letter_code
_entity_poly.pdbx_strand_id
1 'polypeptide(L)'
;MWRQGMFVIPFMTRLGITNSWGGWNITGGTITNPGIWSYEGVAGAHIVFSGLCFLAAIWHWVYWDLEIFCDERTGKPSLDLPKIFGIHLFLSGVACFGFGAFHVTGLFGPGIWVSDPYGLTGKVQAVNPAWGVEGFDPF
;
A
#
# COMPACT_ATOMS: atom_id res chain seq x y z
N MET A 1 -3.56 15.07 -14.86
CA MET A 1 -2.66 15.01 -13.67
C MET A 1 -1.20 15.35 -14.01
N TRP A 2 -0.52 14.66 -14.93
CA TRP A 2 0.92 14.86 -15.19
C TRP A 2 1.26 16.25 -15.75
N ARG A 3 0.40 16.85 -16.59
CA ARG A 3 0.56 18.25 -17.06
C ARG A 3 0.44 19.30 -15.94
N GLN A 4 -0.08 18.92 -14.78
CA GLN A 4 -0.32 19.82 -13.65
C GLN A 4 0.72 19.63 -12.52
N GLY A 5 1.80 18.87 -12.76
CA GLY A 5 2.82 18.62 -11.73
C GLY A 5 2.35 17.74 -10.58
N MET A 6 1.30 16.93 -10.78
CA MET A 6 0.79 16.04 -9.74
C MET A 6 1.73 14.84 -9.55
N PHE A 7 2.30 14.72 -8.35
CA PHE A 7 3.25 13.65 -8.04
C PHE A 7 2.59 12.40 -7.46
N VAL A 8 1.78 12.53 -6.40
CA VAL A 8 1.21 11.38 -5.66
C VAL A 8 -0.14 10.88 -6.20
N ILE A 9 -0.90 11.73 -6.90
CA ILE A 9 -2.19 11.34 -7.50
C ILE A 9 -2.07 10.13 -8.46
N PRO A 10 -1.05 10.05 -9.36
CA PRO A 10 -0.84 8.87 -10.18
C PRO A 10 -0.67 7.57 -9.36
N PHE A 11 0.04 7.62 -8.24
CA PHE A 11 0.29 6.42 -7.41
C PHE A 11 -0.98 5.91 -6.74
N MET A 12 -1.82 6.81 -6.21
CA MET A 12 -3.12 6.45 -5.65
C MET A 12 -4.06 5.90 -6.73
N THR A 13 -4.11 6.57 -7.88
CA THR A 13 -4.95 6.16 -9.02
C THR A 13 -4.54 4.79 -9.56
N ARG A 14 -3.24 4.48 -9.60
CA ARG A 14 -2.71 3.20 -10.05
C ARG A 14 -3.29 2.00 -9.29
N LEU A 15 -3.61 2.19 -8.01
CA LEU A 15 -4.06 1.11 -7.11
C LEU A 15 -5.56 1.18 -6.78
N GLY A 16 -6.35 1.94 -7.55
CA GLY A 16 -7.81 1.88 -7.46
C GLY A 16 -8.50 3.12 -6.91
N ILE A 17 -7.77 4.15 -6.47
CA ILE A 17 -8.37 5.37 -5.92
C ILE A 17 -8.64 6.36 -7.05
N THR A 18 -9.89 6.45 -7.49
CA THR A 18 -10.28 7.27 -8.66
C THR A 18 -11.29 8.36 -8.34
N ASN A 19 -11.84 8.38 -7.13
CA ASN A 19 -12.97 9.24 -6.75
C ASN A 19 -12.56 10.22 -5.65
N SER A 20 -13.19 11.40 -5.67
CA SER A 20 -13.09 12.43 -4.63
C SER A 20 -14.42 12.60 -3.90
N TRP A 21 -14.36 12.97 -2.62
CA TRP A 21 -15.52 13.45 -1.84
C TRP A 21 -16.18 14.70 -2.44
N GLY A 22 -15.49 15.42 -3.32
CA GLY A 22 -16.06 16.49 -4.13
C GLY A 22 -16.96 16.03 -5.30
N GLY A 23 -17.25 14.73 -5.42
CA GLY A 23 -18.22 14.20 -6.37
C GLY A 23 -17.72 14.03 -7.81
N TRP A 24 -16.40 14.07 -8.02
CA TRP A 24 -15.78 13.85 -9.33
C TRP A 24 -14.93 12.57 -9.35
N ASN A 25 -14.79 12.00 -10.55
CA ASN A 25 -13.91 10.87 -10.85
C ASN A 25 -12.77 11.32 -11.78
N ILE A 26 -11.59 10.72 -11.62
CA ILE A 26 -10.37 11.07 -12.38
C ILE A 26 -10.51 10.96 -13.90
N THR A 27 -11.42 10.12 -14.40
CA THR A 27 -11.74 9.97 -15.83
C THR A 27 -12.85 10.92 -16.31
N GLY A 28 -13.19 11.95 -15.53
CA GLY A 28 -14.12 13.00 -15.92
C GLY A 28 -15.59 12.73 -15.60
N GLY A 29 -15.91 11.62 -14.95
CA GLY A 29 -17.28 11.31 -14.51
C GLY A 29 -17.69 12.04 -13.22
N THR A 30 -18.99 12.05 -12.93
CA THR A 30 -19.55 12.48 -11.64
C THR A 30 -19.93 11.26 -10.80
N ILE A 31 -19.82 11.38 -9.48
CA ILE A 31 -20.14 10.32 -8.53
C ILE A 31 -20.92 10.89 -7.35
N THR A 32 -22.00 10.21 -6.96
CA THR A 32 -22.86 10.62 -5.83
C THR A 32 -22.32 10.13 -4.49
N ASN A 33 -21.74 8.93 -4.44
CA ASN A 33 -21.12 8.37 -3.25
C ASN A 33 -19.77 7.72 -3.59
N PRO A 34 -18.65 8.41 -3.33
CA PRO A 34 -17.30 7.89 -3.56
C PRO A 34 -16.82 6.90 -2.48
N GLY A 35 -17.61 6.66 -1.43
CA GLY A 35 -17.22 5.81 -0.30
C GLY A 35 -16.15 6.44 0.59
N ILE A 36 -15.60 5.62 1.50
CA ILE A 36 -14.57 6.07 2.46
C ILE A 36 -13.20 6.23 1.78
N TRP A 37 -12.83 5.32 0.88
CA TRP A 37 -11.53 5.31 0.21
C TRP A 37 -11.48 6.22 -1.03
N SER A 38 -11.65 7.52 -0.79
CA SER A 38 -11.35 8.58 -1.77
C SER A 38 -9.91 9.07 -1.64
N TYR A 39 -9.48 9.99 -2.52
CA TYR A 39 -8.20 10.68 -2.36
C TYR A 39 -8.06 11.35 -0.97
N GLU A 40 -9.14 11.97 -0.49
CA GLU A 40 -9.19 12.62 0.83
C GLU A 40 -9.14 11.59 1.97
N GLY A 41 -9.85 10.47 1.82
CA GLY A 41 -9.84 9.38 2.80
C GLY A 41 -8.45 8.78 2.98
N VAL A 42 -7.73 8.55 1.87
CA VAL A 42 -6.34 8.07 1.91
C VAL A 42 -5.43 9.08 2.60
N ALA A 43 -5.57 10.38 2.29
CA ALA A 43 -4.79 11.42 2.95
C ALA A 43 -5.07 11.47 4.47
N GLY A 44 -6.34 11.45 4.86
CA GLY A 44 -6.75 11.42 6.27
C GLY A 44 -6.19 10.22 7.03
N ALA A 45 -6.27 9.03 6.43
CA ALA A 45 -5.73 7.81 7.04
C ALA A 45 -4.21 7.90 7.32
N HIS A 46 -3.43 8.45 6.37
CA HIS A 46 -1.98 8.61 6.55
C HIS A 46 -1.62 9.64 7.62
N ILE A 47 -2.37 10.75 7.73
CA ILE A 47 -2.15 11.73 8.80
C ILE A 47 -2.42 11.13 10.17
N VAL A 48 -3.53 10.41 10.33
CA VAL A 48 -3.86 9.73 11.58
C VAL A 48 -2.79 8.70 11.93
N PHE A 49 -2.40 7.85 10.97
CA PHE A 49 -1.35 6.86 11.17
C PHE A 49 -0.02 7.50 11.57
N SER A 50 0.37 8.61 10.95
CA SER A 50 1.57 9.36 11.32
C SER A 50 1.54 9.83 12.78
N GLY A 51 0.39 10.32 13.26
CA GLY A 51 0.21 10.72 14.66
C GLY A 51 0.35 9.55 15.63
N LEU A 52 -0.23 8.39 15.29
CA LEU A 52 -0.13 7.17 16.10
C LEU A 52 1.32 6.68 16.19
N CYS A 53 2.03 6.63 15.07
CA CYS A 53 3.44 6.25 15.02
C CYS A 53 4.34 7.21 15.80
N PHE A 54 4.03 8.51 15.77
CA PHE A 54 4.76 9.52 16.55
C PHE A 54 4.62 9.28 18.07
N LEU A 55 3.40 9.01 18.54
CA LEU A 55 3.17 8.69 19.95
C LEU A 55 3.86 7.38 20.37
N ALA A 56 3.82 6.36 19.52
CA ALA A 56 4.54 5.11 19.75
C ALA A 56 6.06 5.31 19.82
N ALA A 57 6.63 6.18 18.98
CA ALA A 57 8.04 6.50 19.01
C ALA A 57 8.46 7.18 20.33
N ILE A 58 7.64 8.11 20.85
CA ILE A 58 7.86 8.70 22.18
C ILE A 58 7.86 7.61 23.26
N TRP A 59 6.88 6.70 23.22
CA TRP A 59 6.80 5.61 24.19
C TRP A 59 8.04 4.72 24.15
N HIS A 60 8.47 4.28 22.97
CA HIS A 60 9.65 3.43 22.80
C HIS A 60 10.95 4.14 23.20
N TRP A 61 11.02 5.47 23.06
CA TRP A 61 12.16 6.25 23.53
C TRP A 61 12.23 6.31 25.06
N VAL A 62 11.09 6.53 25.73
CA VAL A 62 11.03 6.63 27.19
C VAL A 62 11.25 5.26 27.85
N TYR A 63 10.61 4.21 27.33
CA TYR A 63 10.65 2.85 27.87
C TYR A 63 11.58 1.95 27.06
N TRP A 64 12.84 2.35 26.94
CA TRP A 64 13.84 1.65 26.13
C TRP A 64 14.40 0.39 26.83
N ASP A 65 14.48 0.39 28.16
CA ASP A 65 15.09 -0.68 28.96
C ASP A 65 14.09 -1.81 29.27
N LEU A 66 13.75 -2.59 28.24
CA LEU A 66 12.86 -3.74 28.33
C LEU A 66 13.66 -5.05 28.34
N GLU A 67 13.24 -6.00 29.18
CA GLU A 67 13.89 -7.33 29.30
C GLU A 67 14.00 -8.07 27.96
N ILE A 68 13.05 -7.88 27.03
CA ILE A 68 13.08 -8.49 25.70
C ILE A 68 14.32 -8.12 24.88
N PHE A 69 14.95 -6.98 25.16
CA PHE A 69 16.17 -6.55 24.48
C PHE A 69 17.44 -7.07 25.14
N CYS A 70 17.36 -7.67 26.33
CA CYS A 70 18.49 -8.15 27.12
C CYS A 70 18.64 -9.67 27.03
N ASP A 71 19.87 -10.15 26.80
CA ASP A 71 20.18 -11.58 26.91
C ASP A 71 20.24 -11.98 28.40
N GLU A 72 19.34 -12.84 28.85
CA GLU A 72 19.27 -13.34 30.24
C GLU A 72 20.61 -13.89 30.74
N ARG A 73 21.46 -14.44 29.85
CA ARG A 73 22.74 -15.04 30.23
C ARG A 73 23.82 -14.00 30.52
N THR A 74 23.73 -12.82 29.90
CA THR A 74 24.78 -11.80 29.97
C THR A 74 24.32 -10.47 30.56
N GLY A 75 23.01 -10.26 30.69
CA GLY A 75 22.40 -8.99 31.10
C GLY A 75 22.65 -7.84 30.12
N LYS A 76 23.10 -8.12 28.88
CA LYS A 76 23.45 -7.12 27.88
C LYS A 76 22.44 -7.07 26.74
N PRO A 77 22.27 -5.91 26.08
CA PRO A 77 21.46 -5.81 24.87
C PRO A 77 21.94 -6.77 23.78
N SER A 78 21.03 -7.52 23.18
CA SER A 78 21.35 -8.42 22.06
C SER A 78 20.16 -8.60 21.11
N LEU A 79 20.45 -8.77 19.82
CA LEU A 79 19.45 -9.03 18.79
C LEU A 79 19.89 -10.20 17.91
N ASP A 80 19.06 -11.23 17.81
CA ASP A 80 19.27 -12.37 16.92
C ASP A 80 18.87 -12.00 15.49
N LEU A 81 19.77 -11.33 14.79
CA LEU A 81 19.53 -10.79 13.44
C LEU A 81 19.10 -11.85 12.41
N PRO A 82 19.69 -13.06 12.36
CA PRO A 82 19.21 -14.12 11.46
C PRO A 82 17.74 -14.47 11.70
N LYS A 83 17.31 -14.61 12.96
CA LYS A 83 15.91 -14.88 13.28
C LYS A 83 15.00 -13.70 12.93
N ILE A 84 15.44 -12.48 13.25
CA ILE A 84 14.72 -11.25 12.89
C ILE A 84 14.51 -11.18 11.38
N PHE A 85 15.53 -11.46 10.58
CA PHE A 85 15.43 -11.51 9.12
C PHE A 85 14.38 -12.52 8.66
N GLY A 86 14.39 -13.75 9.21
CA GLY A 86 13.41 -14.78 8.89
C GLY A 86 11.96 -14.35 9.17
N ILE A 87 11.72 -13.70 10.31
CA ILE A 87 10.40 -13.17 10.67
C ILE A 87 9.93 -12.12 9.66
N HIS A 88 10.78 -11.13 9.35
CA HIS A 88 10.41 -10.06 8.41
C HIS A 88 10.23 -10.57 6.98
N LEU A 89 11.08 -11.51 6.52
CA LEU A 89 10.96 -12.11 5.20
C LEU A 89 9.66 -12.90 5.06
N PHE A 90 9.30 -13.70 6.08
CA PHE A 90 8.05 -14.45 6.08
C PHE A 90 6.84 -13.52 5.99
N LEU A 91 6.77 -12.48 6.83
CA LEU A 91 5.69 -11.49 6.81
C LEU A 91 5.62 -10.75 5.47
N SER A 92 6.78 -10.41 4.89
CA SER A 92 6.86 -9.77 3.57
C SER A 92 6.33 -10.69 2.47
N GLY A 93 6.61 -12.00 2.55
CA GLY A 93 6.06 -13.01 1.65
C GLY A 93 4.54 -13.11 1.74
N VAL A 94 4.00 -13.17 2.96
CA VAL A 94 2.54 -13.19 3.20
C VAL A 94 1.87 -11.93 2.65
N ALA A 95 2.45 -10.75 2.91
CA ALA A 95 1.94 -9.47 2.42
C ALA A 95 1.96 -9.40 0.89
N CYS A 96 3.07 -9.81 0.27
CA CYS A 96 3.22 -9.86 -1.19
C CYS A 96 2.19 -10.78 -1.84
N PHE A 97 2.05 -12.00 -1.31
CA PHE A 97 1.08 -12.98 -1.80
C PHE A 97 -0.35 -12.45 -1.69
N GLY A 98 -0.73 -11.89 -0.52
CA GLY A 98 -2.06 -11.34 -0.33
C GLY A 98 -2.38 -10.18 -1.28
N PHE A 99 -1.41 -9.27 -1.48
CA PHE A 99 -1.58 -8.16 -2.43
C PHE A 99 -1.82 -8.67 -3.86
N GLY A 100 -1.00 -9.61 -4.34
CA GLY A 100 -1.17 -10.21 -5.66
C GLY A 100 -2.48 -10.97 -5.80
N ALA A 101 -2.76 -11.90 -4.87
CA ALA A 101 -3.88 -12.83 -4.96
C ALA A 101 -5.25 -12.17 -4.80
N PHE A 102 -5.36 -11.07 -4.03
CA PHE A 102 -6.64 -10.45 -3.69
C PHE A 102 -6.83 -9.04 -4.25
N HIS A 103 -5.82 -8.16 -4.09
CA HIS A 103 -5.95 -6.76 -4.50
C HIS A 103 -5.84 -6.63 -6.02
N VAL A 104 -4.78 -7.19 -6.62
CA VAL A 104 -4.49 -7.05 -8.06
C VAL A 104 -5.48 -7.83 -8.92
N THR A 105 -5.85 -9.04 -8.51
CA THR A 105 -6.86 -9.87 -9.22
C THR A 105 -8.27 -9.28 -9.16
N GLY A 106 -8.52 -8.33 -8.26
CA GLY A 106 -9.85 -7.84 -7.98
C GLY A 106 -10.76 -8.84 -7.27
N LEU A 107 -10.23 -9.99 -6.80
CA LEU A 107 -11.01 -10.99 -6.08
C LEU A 107 -11.60 -10.44 -4.77
N PHE A 108 -10.81 -9.61 -4.07
CA PHE A 108 -11.24 -8.92 -2.85
C PHE A 108 -10.68 -7.49 -2.77
N GLY A 109 -10.35 -6.91 -3.92
CA GLY A 109 -9.85 -5.54 -4.03
C GLY A 109 -10.30 -4.87 -5.32
N PRO A 110 -9.87 -3.63 -5.58
CA PRO A 110 -10.31 -2.86 -6.74
C PRO A 110 -9.62 -3.29 -8.05
N GLY A 111 -8.56 -4.09 -7.99
CA GLY A 111 -7.65 -4.28 -9.12
C GLY A 111 -6.64 -3.15 -9.24
N ILE A 112 -6.12 -2.94 -10.45
CA ILE A 112 -5.11 -1.92 -10.75
C ILE A 112 -5.47 -1.15 -12.04
N TRP A 113 -4.78 -0.04 -12.28
CA TRP A 113 -4.94 0.72 -13.52
C TRP A 113 -4.38 -0.03 -14.74
N VAL A 114 -5.19 -0.13 -15.79
CA VAL A 114 -4.85 -0.70 -17.10
C VAL A 114 -5.33 0.26 -18.19
N SER A 115 -4.68 0.26 -19.36
CA SER A 115 -5.09 1.07 -20.52
C SER A 115 -4.87 0.32 -21.82
N ASP A 116 -5.49 0.79 -22.90
CA ASP A 116 -5.09 0.42 -24.25
C ASP A 116 -3.66 0.91 -24.57
N PRO A 117 -3.00 0.36 -25.62
CA PRO A 117 -1.63 0.71 -26.01
C PRO A 117 -1.40 2.19 -26.34
N TYR A 118 -2.46 2.95 -26.63
CA TYR A 118 -2.37 4.37 -26.96
C TYR A 118 -2.72 5.28 -25.77
N GLY A 119 -3.06 4.72 -24.61
CA GLY A 119 -3.34 5.50 -23.40
C GLY A 119 -4.65 6.30 -23.45
N LEU A 120 -5.64 5.86 -24.25
CA LEU A 120 -6.86 6.63 -24.52
C LEU A 120 -8.06 6.25 -23.63
N THR A 121 -8.07 5.02 -23.12
CA THR A 121 -9.22 4.37 -22.45
C THR A 121 -8.83 3.76 -21.11
N GLY A 122 -7.87 4.38 -20.42
CA GLY A 122 -7.38 3.89 -19.13
C GLY A 122 -8.44 3.88 -18.03
N LYS A 123 -8.45 2.81 -17.23
CA LYS A 123 -9.36 2.61 -16.09
C LYS A 123 -8.78 1.60 -15.11
N VAL A 124 -9.36 1.54 -13.92
CA VAL A 124 -9.06 0.48 -12.95
C VAL A 124 -9.81 -0.80 -13.33
N GLN A 125 -9.12 -1.94 -13.28
CA GLN A 125 -9.71 -3.25 -13.59
C GLN A 125 -9.00 -4.38 -12.83
N ALA A 126 -9.74 -5.49 -12.61
CA ALA A 126 -9.18 -6.78 -12.24
C ALA A 126 -8.21 -7.30 -13.31
N VAL A 127 -7.09 -7.89 -12.88
CA VAL A 127 -6.06 -8.47 -13.76
C VAL A 127 -5.89 -9.96 -13.49
N ASN A 128 -6.01 -10.77 -14.54
CA ASN A 128 -5.76 -12.20 -14.46
C ASN A 128 -4.25 -12.47 -14.58
N PRO A 129 -3.67 -13.35 -13.74
CA PRO A 129 -2.27 -13.71 -13.84
C PRO A 129 -2.01 -14.57 -15.08
N ALA A 130 -0.92 -14.25 -15.78
CA ALA A 130 -0.35 -15.12 -16.81
C ALA A 130 0.83 -15.90 -16.22
N TRP A 131 0.89 -17.20 -16.53
CA TRP A 131 1.92 -18.11 -15.99
C TRP A 131 2.92 -18.58 -17.05
N GLY A 132 2.71 -18.23 -18.31
CA GLY A 132 3.65 -18.47 -19.39
C GLY A 132 4.74 -17.39 -19.46
N VAL A 133 5.50 -17.42 -20.57
CA VAL A 133 6.61 -16.48 -20.79
C VAL A 133 6.13 -15.02 -20.94
N GLU A 134 4.88 -14.83 -21.35
CA GLU A 134 4.23 -13.53 -21.45
C GLU A 134 4.12 -12.82 -20.09
N GLY A 135 4.18 -13.54 -18.96
CA GLY A 135 4.24 -12.92 -17.63
C GLY A 135 5.54 -12.15 -17.36
N PHE A 136 6.54 -12.29 -18.22
CA PHE A 136 7.78 -11.52 -18.18
C PHE A 136 7.81 -10.37 -19.20
N ASP A 137 6.74 -10.18 -19.99
CA ASP A 137 6.57 -8.98 -20.80
C ASP A 137 6.41 -7.77 -19.85
N PRO A 138 7.18 -6.68 -20.02
CA PRO A 138 7.01 -5.48 -19.21
C PRO A 138 5.68 -4.72 -19.48
N PHE A 139 4.85 -5.14 -20.45
CA PHE A 139 3.59 -4.48 -20.83
C PHE A 139 2.36 -5.39 -20.75
#